data_AF-A0AAD1Q398-F1
#
_entry.id   AF-A0AAD1Q398-F1
#
_cell.length_a   1.000
_cell.length_b   1.000
_cell.length_c   1.000
_cell.angle_alpha   90.00
_cell.angle_beta   90.00
_cell.angle_gamma   90.00
#
_symmetry.space_group_name_H-M   'P 1'
#
loop_
_entity.id
_entity.type
_entity.pdbx_description
1 polymer ?
#
loop_
_entity_poly.entity_id
_entity_poly.type
_entity_poly.pdbx_seq_one_letter_code
_entity_poly.pdbx_strand_id
1 'polypeptide(L)'
;MVSVNSILLPDTMETQIIRPQATLSMKLNFPDLCQHHNITPRGIILIGAYDGKTLKRLNLPNTVKILVIDANQGAVERLQENFADSPNIQVVQAAIANHNDTVTLHLTSLESSSSILPWKQYSEIYPNIKEIQQLTLSSRTLDTLLEELNLSPSDFNILILDIQGAELLALEGANQLLNTLDAIYTNVHYQELFEGGALAEEVNQFLSDYKFDIVAEDTPYHPAWGEAFYVRQTVRTEDGIHPVKPLSPIAKQLQETKQELEQSQTNLKQTQTELEQSQTNLRQTQTELEQTQNQNQQLQTELKQSQTILEQSQTELEQSQTNLKQTQTELEQSRSELHEVREELELTQFQLDEVQVELEQYVSQFHQQKEEITKLKTELEQAKTQLTQVQYQPEITVSKKSKSDNAAIVKLLAKVLAETMED
;
A
#
# COMPACT_ATOMS: atom_id res chain seq x y z
N MET A 1 5.92 58.26 15.30
CA MET A 1 6.03 57.27 14.21
C MET A 1 7.48 56.84 14.16
N VAL A 2 7.91 55.61 14.40
CA VAL A 2 7.28 54.33 14.73
C VAL A 2 8.33 53.58 15.57
N SER A 3 7.93 53.08 16.74
CA SER A 3 8.78 52.21 17.57
C SER A 3 8.83 50.82 16.93
N VAL A 4 10.01 50.22 16.89
CA VAL A 4 10.25 48.91 16.30
C VAL A 4 9.59 47.84 17.17
N ASN A 5 8.50 47.25 16.69
CA ASN A 5 7.90 46.04 17.28
C ASN A 5 8.60 44.81 16.70
N SER A 6 9.42 44.16 17.52
CA SER A 6 9.85 42.78 17.34
C SER A 6 8.68 41.85 17.66
N ILE A 7 8.25 41.08 16.65
CA ILE A 7 7.23 40.04 16.78
C ILE A 7 7.87 38.84 17.49
N LEU A 8 7.50 38.61 18.76
CA LEU A 8 7.73 37.35 19.45
C LEU A 8 6.68 36.34 18.98
N LEU A 9 7.13 35.24 18.40
CA LEU A 9 6.33 34.04 18.16
C LEU A 9 5.96 33.42 19.53
N PRO A 10 4.70 33.03 19.78
CA PRO A 10 4.36 32.28 20.97
C PRO A 10 4.88 30.84 20.88
N ASP A 11 5.66 30.43 21.88
CA ASP A 11 6.00 29.03 22.13
C ASP A 11 4.72 28.22 22.28
N THR A 12 4.46 27.33 21.32
CA THR A 12 3.33 26.42 21.35
C THR A 12 3.67 25.18 22.18
N MET A 13 3.03 25.10 23.34
CA MET A 13 2.45 23.88 23.93
C MET A 13 3.47 22.79 24.34
N GLU A 14 4.03 22.93 25.54
CA GLU A 14 4.43 21.76 26.33
C GLU A 14 3.22 20.83 26.47
N THR A 15 3.31 19.65 25.85
CA THR A 15 2.41 18.54 26.14
C THR A 15 2.55 18.18 27.62
N GLN A 16 1.64 18.69 28.44
CA GLN A 16 1.38 18.14 29.76
C GLN A 16 0.97 16.69 29.57
N ILE A 17 1.94 15.79 29.74
CA ILE A 17 1.68 14.37 29.95
C ILE A 17 0.87 14.32 31.25
N ILE A 18 -0.45 14.15 31.11
CA ILE A 18 -1.33 13.82 32.22
C ILE A 18 -0.84 12.46 32.72
N ARG A 19 -0.04 12.49 33.79
CA ARG A 19 0.27 11.27 34.54
C ARG A 19 -1.06 10.78 35.13
N PRO A 20 -1.48 9.53 34.89
CA PRO A 20 -2.62 8.98 35.59
C PRO A 20 -2.35 9.12 37.09
N GLN A 21 -3.28 9.76 37.81
CA GLN A 21 -3.27 9.71 39.26
C GLN A 21 -3.28 8.23 39.65
N ALA A 22 -2.28 7.82 40.44
CA ALA A 22 -2.24 6.49 41.00
C ALA A 22 -3.55 6.24 41.74
N THR A 23 -4.37 5.32 41.22
CA THR A 23 -5.46 4.72 41.96
C THR A 23 -4.86 4.14 43.23
N LEU A 24 -5.29 4.67 44.37
CA LEU A 24 -4.91 4.22 45.70
C LEU A 24 -5.32 2.74 45.81
N SER A 25 -4.40 1.81 45.59
CA SER A 25 -4.67 0.39 45.79
C SER A 25 -4.91 0.17 47.28
N MET A 26 -6.05 -0.41 47.63
CA MET A 26 -6.34 -0.75 49.01
C MET A 26 -5.93 -2.20 49.20
N LYS A 27 -4.83 -2.40 49.95
CA LYS A 27 -4.41 -3.70 50.49
C LYS A 27 -5.65 -4.48 50.97
N LEU A 28 -5.72 -5.78 50.72
CA LEU A 28 -6.88 -6.58 51.08
C LEU A 28 -7.20 -6.43 52.59
N ASN A 29 -8.45 -6.03 52.89
CA ASN A 29 -8.89 -5.84 54.28
C ASN A 29 -9.32 -7.19 54.87
N PHE A 30 -8.38 -7.88 55.51
CA PHE A 30 -8.61 -9.22 56.09
C PHE A 30 -9.81 -9.29 57.06
N PRO A 31 -9.98 -8.37 58.05
CA PRO A 31 -11.17 -8.36 58.90
C PRO A 31 -12.49 -8.29 58.12
N ASP A 32 -12.58 -7.40 57.14
CA ASP A 32 -13.80 -7.22 56.33
C ASP A 32 -14.09 -8.48 55.50
N LEU A 33 -13.05 -9.11 54.94
CA LEU A 33 -13.17 -10.35 54.19
C LEU A 33 -13.65 -11.52 55.08
N CYS A 34 -13.08 -11.66 56.28
CA CYS A 34 -13.56 -12.66 57.24
C CYS A 34 -15.04 -12.43 57.60
N GLN A 35 -15.41 -11.19 57.90
CA GLN A 35 -16.80 -10.84 58.22
C GLN A 35 -17.74 -11.12 57.05
N HIS A 36 -17.36 -10.76 55.82
CA HIS A 36 -18.17 -10.96 54.62
C HIS A 36 -18.47 -12.44 54.35
N HIS A 37 -17.48 -13.30 54.60
CA HIS A 37 -17.58 -14.74 54.38
C HIS A 37 -18.05 -15.55 55.61
N ASN A 38 -18.51 -14.86 56.67
CA ASN A 38 -18.93 -15.47 57.95
C ASN A 38 -17.84 -16.33 58.60
N ILE A 39 -16.58 -15.92 58.48
CA ILE A 39 -15.44 -16.61 59.07
C ILE A 39 -15.14 -15.96 60.40
N THR A 40 -15.28 -16.73 61.47
CA THR A 40 -14.87 -16.29 62.81
C THR A 40 -13.51 -16.91 63.13
N PRO A 41 -12.46 -16.09 63.32
CA PRO A 41 -11.15 -16.61 63.71
C PRO A 41 -11.24 -17.35 65.04
N ARG A 42 -10.91 -18.64 65.04
CA ARG A 42 -10.72 -19.47 66.25
C ARG A 42 -9.24 -19.67 66.52
N GLY A 43 -8.48 -19.92 65.46
CA GLY A 43 -7.03 -19.92 65.54
C GLY A 43 -6.40 -19.54 64.22
N ILE A 44 -5.27 -18.82 64.32
CA ILE A 44 -4.50 -18.32 63.19
C ILE A 44 -3.09 -18.87 63.25
N ILE A 45 -2.61 -19.40 62.13
CA ILE A 45 -1.18 -19.63 61.90
C ILE A 45 -0.69 -18.50 60.99
N LEU A 46 0.28 -17.71 61.43
CA LEU A 46 0.94 -16.69 60.63
C LEU A 46 2.39 -17.11 60.37
N ILE A 47 2.78 -17.18 59.10
CA ILE A 47 4.13 -17.53 58.65
C ILE A 47 4.75 -16.30 57.98
N GLY A 48 5.98 -15.96 58.34
CA GLY A 48 6.68 -14.77 57.83
C GLY A 48 6.23 -13.49 58.56
N ALA A 49 6.14 -13.54 59.89
CA ALA A 49 5.56 -12.46 60.67
C ALA A 49 6.43 -11.20 60.77
N TYR A 50 7.75 -11.31 60.54
CA TYR A 50 8.73 -10.23 60.60
C TYR A 50 8.70 -9.41 61.91
N ASP A 51 7.92 -8.33 61.97
CA ASP A 51 7.80 -7.44 63.14
C ASP A 51 6.43 -7.57 63.86
N GLY A 52 5.57 -8.46 63.38
CA GLY A 52 4.26 -8.77 63.95
C GLY A 52 3.22 -7.68 63.73
N LYS A 53 3.50 -6.63 62.94
CA LYS A 53 2.51 -5.57 62.64
C LYS A 53 1.28 -6.12 61.94
N THR A 54 1.40 -7.19 61.16
CA THR A 54 0.25 -7.87 60.56
C THR A 54 -0.73 -8.31 61.64
N LEU A 55 -0.30 -9.03 62.68
CA LEU A 55 -1.18 -9.43 63.78
C LEU A 55 -1.74 -8.25 64.58
N LYS A 56 -0.90 -7.25 64.90
CA LYS A 56 -1.37 -6.07 65.65
C LYS A 56 -2.50 -5.33 64.93
N ARG A 57 -2.49 -5.28 63.60
CA ARG A 57 -3.55 -4.67 62.78
C ARG A 57 -4.86 -5.46 62.76
N LEU A 58 -4.82 -6.78 63.00
CA LEU A 58 -6.02 -7.61 63.00
C LEU A 58 -6.91 -7.39 64.23
N ASN A 59 -6.37 -6.82 65.33
CA ASN A 59 -7.09 -6.50 66.56
C ASN A 59 -7.99 -7.66 67.05
N LEU A 60 -7.42 -8.85 67.15
CA LEU A 60 -8.14 -10.09 67.47
C LEU A 60 -8.41 -10.21 68.98
N PRO A 61 -9.53 -10.82 69.38
CA PRO A 61 -9.77 -11.09 70.79
C PRO A 61 -8.78 -12.12 71.34
N ASN A 62 -8.44 -12.02 72.63
CA ASN A 62 -7.49 -12.92 73.30
C ASN A 62 -7.95 -14.39 73.37
N THR A 63 -9.19 -14.68 72.94
CA THR A 63 -9.72 -16.05 72.79
C THR A 63 -9.19 -16.76 71.55
N VAL A 64 -8.64 -16.02 70.58
CA VAL A 64 -8.07 -16.60 69.34
C VAL A 64 -6.69 -17.15 69.64
N LYS A 65 -6.48 -18.43 69.35
CA LYS A 65 -5.16 -19.08 69.47
C LYS A 65 -4.29 -18.69 68.27
N ILE A 66 -3.07 -18.20 68.50
CA ILE A 66 -2.20 -17.72 67.42
C ILE A 66 -0.86 -18.43 67.49
N LEU A 67 -0.46 -19.05 66.38
CA LEU A 67 0.88 -19.57 66.18
C LEU A 67 1.60 -18.65 65.17
N VAL A 68 2.73 -18.09 65.59
CA VAL A 68 3.55 -17.17 64.80
C VAL A 68 4.84 -17.88 64.46
N ILE A 69 5.14 -17.97 63.17
CA ILE A 69 6.31 -18.69 62.65
C ILE A 69 7.15 -17.73 61.82
N ASP A 70 8.45 -17.70 62.09
CA ASP A 70 9.42 -17.00 61.26
C ASP A 70 10.72 -17.80 61.15
N ALA A 71 11.37 -17.76 59.99
CA ALA A 71 12.63 -18.47 59.77
C ALA A 71 13.83 -17.67 60.29
N ASN A 72 13.72 -16.34 60.33
CA ASN A 72 14.79 -15.45 60.77
C ASN A 72 14.80 -15.34 62.30
N GLN A 73 15.86 -15.84 62.92
CA GLN A 73 16.06 -15.79 64.37
C GLN A 73 15.93 -14.37 64.95
N GLY A 74 16.46 -13.35 64.26
CA GLY A 74 16.37 -11.96 64.71
C GLY A 74 14.92 -11.43 64.69
N ALA A 75 14.09 -11.91 63.76
CA ALA A 75 12.66 -11.60 63.75
C ALA A 75 11.93 -12.30 64.92
N VAL A 76 12.24 -13.58 65.16
CA VAL A 76 11.66 -14.36 66.26
C VAL A 76 11.91 -13.72 67.62
N GLU A 77 13.14 -13.27 67.90
CA GLU A 77 13.48 -12.60 69.16
C GLU A 77 12.62 -11.35 69.38
N ARG A 78 12.48 -10.52 68.34
CA ARG A 78 11.61 -9.32 68.40
C ARG A 78 10.14 -9.68 68.55
N LEU A 79 9.66 -10.75 67.90
CA LEU A 79 8.28 -11.21 68.03
C LEU A 79 8.00 -11.73 69.44
N GLN A 80 8.94 -12.45 70.05
CA GLN A 80 8.84 -12.93 71.43
C GLN A 80 8.76 -11.76 72.42
N GLU A 81 9.59 -10.73 72.23
CA GLU A 81 9.50 -9.50 73.04
C GLU A 81 8.16 -8.77 72.83
N ASN A 82 7.72 -8.62 71.57
CA ASN A 82 6.48 -7.92 71.22
C ASN A 82 5.21 -8.59 71.77
N PHE A 83 5.23 -9.90 71.99
CA PHE A 83 4.08 -10.70 72.39
C PHE A 83 4.28 -11.40 73.74
N ALA A 84 5.27 -10.98 74.54
CA ALA A 84 5.59 -11.60 75.84
C ALA A 84 4.39 -11.66 76.81
N ASP A 85 3.51 -10.65 76.77
CA ASP A 85 2.32 -10.54 77.62
C ASP A 85 1.04 -11.14 76.98
N SER A 86 1.18 -11.86 75.85
CA SER A 86 0.04 -12.40 75.08
C SER A 86 0.00 -13.94 75.18
N PRO A 87 -0.67 -14.52 76.20
CA PRO A 87 -0.62 -15.96 76.47
C PRO A 87 -1.28 -16.83 75.39
N ASN A 88 -2.10 -16.23 74.52
CA ASN A 88 -2.72 -16.89 73.39
C ASN A 88 -1.83 -16.91 72.13
N ILE A 89 -0.64 -16.30 72.18
CA ILE A 89 0.30 -16.21 71.06
C ILE A 89 1.55 -17.04 71.37
N GLN A 90 1.84 -18.02 70.52
CA GLN A 90 3.07 -18.81 70.56
C GLN A 90 3.95 -18.42 69.39
N VAL A 91 5.20 -18.01 69.65
CA VAL A 91 6.18 -17.63 68.62
C VAL A 91 7.22 -18.73 68.48
N VAL A 92 7.46 -19.22 67.26
CA VAL A 92 8.37 -20.33 66.96
C VAL A 92 9.31 -19.96 65.81
N GLN A 93 10.59 -20.29 65.95
CA GLN A 93 11.54 -20.23 64.86
C GLN A 93 11.43 -21.51 64.02
N ALA A 94 11.02 -21.38 62.76
CA ALA A 94 11.02 -22.51 61.81
C ALA A 94 11.05 -22.03 60.37
N ALA A 95 11.80 -22.73 59.52
CA ALA A 95 11.71 -22.59 58.07
C ALA A 95 10.65 -23.57 57.54
N ILE A 96 9.57 -23.04 56.96
CA ILE A 96 8.44 -23.86 56.49
C ILE A 96 8.63 -24.22 55.01
N ALA A 97 8.53 -25.50 54.68
CA ALA A 97 8.63 -26.04 53.32
C ALA A 97 7.75 -27.29 53.16
N ASN A 98 7.77 -27.90 51.97
CA ASN A 98 7.04 -29.15 51.68
C ASN A 98 7.78 -30.43 52.11
N HIS A 99 8.90 -30.30 52.84
CA HIS A 99 9.72 -31.42 53.30
C HIS A 99 10.40 -31.11 54.64
N ASN A 100 10.85 -32.17 55.32
CA ASN A 100 11.61 -32.10 56.58
C ASN A 100 13.10 -32.39 56.30
N ASP A 101 13.85 -31.38 55.84
CA ASP A 101 15.29 -31.51 55.61
C ASP A 101 15.96 -30.15 55.87
N THR A 102 16.64 -29.60 54.88
CA THR A 102 17.49 -28.43 55.00
C THR A 102 17.16 -27.48 53.86
N VAL A 103 16.97 -26.21 54.19
CA VAL A 103 16.76 -25.14 53.22
C VAL A 103 17.75 -24.02 53.46
N THR A 104 18.01 -23.22 52.43
CA THR A 104 18.81 -22.00 52.56
C THR A 104 17.88 -20.80 52.64
N LEU A 105 17.91 -20.07 53.76
CA LEU A 105 17.28 -18.78 53.89
C LEU A 105 18.20 -17.70 53.31
N HIS A 106 17.77 -17.07 52.23
CA HIS A 106 18.40 -15.93 51.57
C HIS A 106 17.96 -14.65 52.27
N LEU A 107 18.75 -14.20 53.26
CA LEU A 107 18.51 -12.96 53.98
C LEU A 107 18.86 -11.76 53.12
N THR A 108 18.01 -10.74 53.14
CA THR A 108 18.22 -9.51 52.37
C THR A 108 18.29 -8.27 53.25
N SER A 109 18.79 -7.17 52.69
CA SER A 109 18.92 -5.87 53.36
C SER A 109 17.57 -5.28 53.78
N LEU A 110 16.46 -5.83 53.28
CA LEU A 110 15.12 -5.62 53.80
C LEU A 110 14.60 -6.99 54.26
N GLU A 111 14.66 -7.27 55.56
CA GLU A 111 14.39 -8.62 56.11
C GLU A 111 13.04 -9.21 55.66
N SER A 112 12.00 -8.38 55.48
CA SER A 112 10.67 -8.80 55.00
C SER A 112 10.65 -9.31 53.54
N SER A 113 11.74 -9.14 52.79
CA SER A 113 11.90 -9.67 51.44
C SER A 113 12.81 -10.91 51.38
N SER A 114 13.18 -11.47 52.54
CA SER A 114 13.96 -12.71 52.62
C SER A 114 13.12 -13.92 52.21
N SER A 115 13.75 -14.93 51.61
CA SER A 115 13.06 -16.12 51.13
C SER A 115 13.92 -17.37 51.29
N ILE A 116 13.28 -18.53 51.37
CA ILE A 116 13.97 -19.84 51.24
C ILE A 116 14.21 -20.23 49.78
N LEU A 117 13.77 -19.41 48.84
CA LEU A 117 14.03 -19.52 47.41
C LEU A 117 14.98 -18.41 46.96
N PRO A 118 15.93 -18.70 46.04
CA PRO A 118 16.76 -17.68 45.44
C PRO A 118 15.94 -16.63 44.70
N TRP A 119 16.40 -15.38 44.70
CA TRP A 119 15.77 -14.33 43.91
C TRP A 119 16.02 -14.51 42.42
N LYS A 120 15.01 -14.23 41.62
CA LYS A 120 15.08 -14.12 40.15
C LYS A 120 14.71 -12.69 39.75
N GLN A 121 13.52 -12.51 39.15
CA GLN A 121 13.05 -11.21 38.67
C GLN A 121 12.75 -10.21 39.80
N TYR A 122 12.63 -10.65 41.05
CA TYR A 122 12.45 -9.75 42.20
C TYR A 122 13.55 -8.66 42.28
N SER A 123 14.79 -9.04 41.94
CA SER A 123 15.95 -8.14 41.96
C SER A 123 15.88 -7.03 40.91
N GLU A 124 15.12 -7.25 39.83
CA GLU A 124 14.90 -6.26 38.77
C GLU A 124 13.84 -5.23 39.19
N ILE A 125 12.82 -5.67 39.94
CA ILE A 125 11.74 -4.82 40.47
C ILE A 125 12.26 -3.95 41.63
N TYR A 126 13.08 -4.53 42.51
CA TYR A 126 13.60 -3.86 43.70
C TYR A 126 15.13 -3.81 43.72
N PRO A 127 15.78 -3.05 42.81
CA PRO A 127 17.23 -3.10 42.59
C PRO A 127 18.06 -2.63 43.80
N ASN A 128 17.46 -1.92 44.74
CA ASN A 128 18.13 -1.39 45.93
C ASN A 128 18.19 -2.39 47.09
N ILE A 129 17.41 -3.47 47.05
CA ILE A 129 17.48 -4.52 48.05
C ILE A 129 18.53 -5.54 47.60
N LYS A 130 19.40 -5.96 48.52
CA LYS A 130 20.49 -6.90 48.24
C LYS A 130 20.42 -8.08 49.18
N GLU A 131 20.75 -9.27 48.69
CA GLU A 131 21.07 -10.39 49.57
C GLU A 131 22.29 -10.03 50.41
N ILE A 132 22.19 -10.22 51.72
CA ILE A 132 23.24 -9.87 52.70
C ILE A 132 23.87 -11.11 53.33
N GLN A 133 23.13 -12.22 53.38
CA GLN A 133 23.57 -13.45 54.03
C GLN A 133 22.74 -14.65 53.57
N GLN A 134 23.35 -15.84 53.56
CA GLN A 134 22.64 -17.10 53.42
C GLN A 134 22.77 -17.91 54.72
N LEU A 135 21.65 -18.44 55.21
CA LEU A 135 21.59 -19.27 56.41
C LEU A 135 21.03 -20.65 56.07
N THR A 136 21.78 -21.70 56.41
CA THR A 136 21.28 -23.07 56.32
C THR A 136 20.43 -23.39 57.54
N LEU A 137 19.15 -23.72 57.32
CA LEU A 137 18.17 -24.00 58.37
C LEU A 137 17.55 -25.38 58.16
N SER A 138 17.19 -26.05 59.26
CA SER A 138 16.33 -27.22 59.18
C SER A 138 14.90 -26.79 58.83
N SER A 139 14.34 -27.35 57.76
CA SER A 139 12.96 -27.13 57.35
C SER A 139 12.00 -28.07 58.05
N ARG A 140 10.74 -27.63 58.15
CA ARG A 140 9.61 -28.45 58.58
C ARG A 140 8.43 -28.26 57.64
N THR A 141 7.68 -29.33 57.43
CA THR A 141 6.29 -29.22 56.97
C THR A 141 5.42 -28.64 58.08
N LEU A 142 4.32 -27.96 57.73
CA LEU A 142 3.39 -27.41 58.71
C LEU A 142 2.79 -28.51 59.59
N ASP A 143 2.43 -29.64 58.99
CA ASP A 143 1.89 -30.78 59.73
C ASP A 143 2.90 -31.33 60.76
N THR A 144 4.18 -31.49 60.37
CA THR A 144 5.24 -31.94 61.30
C THR A 144 5.48 -30.94 62.43
N LEU A 145 5.52 -29.64 62.11
CA LEU A 145 5.72 -28.62 63.14
C LEU A 145 4.58 -28.61 64.16
N LEU A 146 3.33 -28.74 63.71
CA LEU A 146 2.18 -28.81 64.62
C LEU A 146 2.26 -30.04 65.54
N GLU A 147 2.68 -31.18 65.01
CA GLU A 147 2.91 -32.40 65.80
C GLU A 147 4.01 -32.20 66.86
N GLU A 148 5.17 -31.65 66.48
CA GLU A 148 6.29 -31.37 67.40
C GLU A 148 5.89 -30.41 68.53
N LEU A 149 5.00 -29.46 68.24
CA LEU A 149 4.49 -28.49 69.20
C LEU A 149 3.28 -29.01 70.02
N ASN A 150 2.82 -30.24 69.76
CA ASN A 150 1.60 -30.82 70.35
C ASN A 150 0.35 -29.95 70.12
N LEU A 151 0.23 -29.38 68.92
CA LEU A 151 -0.89 -28.53 68.51
C LEU A 151 -1.81 -29.30 67.57
N SER A 152 -3.12 -29.25 67.82
CA SER A 152 -4.09 -29.88 66.92
C SER A 152 -4.34 -28.99 65.70
N PRO A 153 -4.30 -29.51 64.46
CA PRO A 153 -4.70 -28.76 63.28
C PRO A 153 -6.13 -28.18 63.36
N SER A 154 -7.02 -28.81 64.13
CA SER A 154 -8.40 -28.33 64.34
C SER A 154 -8.48 -27.05 65.17
N ASP A 155 -7.44 -26.73 65.93
CA ASP A 155 -7.39 -25.50 66.74
C ASP A 155 -7.30 -24.26 65.85
N PHE A 156 -6.88 -24.42 64.60
CA PHE A 156 -6.68 -23.36 63.64
C PHE A 156 -7.72 -23.46 62.53
N ASN A 157 -8.22 -22.31 62.09
CA ASN A 157 -9.07 -22.20 60.93
C ASN A 157 -8.63 -21.15 59.92
N ILE A 158 -7.54 -20.43 60.20
CA ILE A 158 -6.98 -19.46 59.27
C ILE A 158 -5.48 -19.68 59.16
N LEU A 159 -4.98 -19.69 57.92
CA LEU A 159 -3.56 -19.65 57.61
C LEU A 159 -3.24 -18.32 56.91
N ILE A 160 -2.22 -17.61 57.39
CA ILE A 160 -1.69 -16.40 56.77
C ILE A 160 -0.24 -16.68 56.36
N LEU A 161 0.04 -16.60 55.07
CA LEU A 161 1.35 -16.77 54.46
C LEU A 161 1.85 -15.41 53.99
N ASP A 162 2.72 -14.79 54.79
CA ASP A 162 3.46 -13.57 54.43
C ASP A 162 4.94 -13.93 54.24
N ILE A 163 5.17 -15.01 53.51
CA ILE A 163 6.48 -15.43 53.02
C ILE A 163 6.63 -14.94 51.58
N GLN A 164 7.81 -15.14 51.00
CA GLN A 164 8.14 -14.61 49.69
C GLN A 164 8.52 -15.77 48.75
N GLY A 165 7.64 -16.12 47.81
CA GLY A 165 7.85 -17.11 46.76
C GLY A 165 7.67 -18.58 47.17
N ALA A 166 7.73 -18.87 48.47
CA ALA A 166 7.62 -20.22 49.03
C ALA A 166 6.19 -20.59 49.48
N GLU A 167 5.18 -19.85 49.04
CA GLU A 167 3.79 -20.04 49.48
C GLU A 167 3.27 -21.43 49.13
N LEU A 168 3.47 -21.88 47.89
CA LEU A 168 3.04 -23.22 47.47
C LEU A 168 3.80 -24.32 48.22
N LEU A 169 5.10 -24.13 48.48
CA LEU A 169 5.88 -25.10 49.27
C LEU A 169 5.33 -25.25 50.70
N ALA A 170 4.94 -24.14 51.34
CA ALA A 170 4.31 -24.20 52.65
C ALA A 170 2.95 -24.91 52.59
N LEU A 171 2.14 -24.63 51.56
CA LEU A 171 0.83 -25.25 51.35
C LEU A 171 0.94 -26.76 51.09
N GLU A 172 1.88 -27.21 50.27
CA GLU A 172 2.15 -28.63 50.01
C GLU A 172 2.58 -29.40 51.28
N GLY A 173 3.21 -28.71 52.22
CA GLY A 173 3.55 -29.24 53.55
C GLY A 173 2.40 -29.24 54.57
N ALA A 174 1.20 -28.82 54.21
CA ALA A 174 0.07 -28.61 55.11
C ALA A 174 -1.11 -29.56 54.86
N ASN A 175 -0.85 -30.79 54.42
CA ASN A 175 -1.89 -31.72 53.94
C ASN A 175 -3.01 -31.95 54.98
N GLN A 176 -2.69 -32.17 56.26
CA GLN A 176 -3.68 -32.35 57.32
C GLN A 176 -4.33 -31.02 57.71
N LEU A 177 -3.52 -29.99 57.90
CA LEU A 177 -3.99 -28.64 58.26
C LEU A 177 -4.98 -28.09 57.22
N LEU A 178 -4.71 -28.25 55.92
CA LEU A 178 -5.57 -27.79 54.83
C LEU A 178 -6.96 -28.45 54.82
N ASN A 179 -7.24 -29.46 55.65
CA ASN A 179 -8.58 -30.03 55.81
C ASN A 179 -9.38 -29.37 56.96
N THR A 180 -8.73 -28.59 57.82
CA THR A 180 -9.33 -27.94 58.99
C THR A 180 -9.58 -26.44 58.79
N LEU A 181 -8.83 -25.80 57.89
CA LEU A 181 -8.91 -24.36 57.63
C LEU A 181 -10.24 -23.91 57.01
N ASP A 182 -10.71 -22.73 57.34
CA ASP A 182 -11.83 -22.03 56.68
C ASP A 182 -11.32 -20.99 55.67
N ALA A 183 -10.16 -20.37 55.93
CA ALA A 183 -9.55 -19.37 55.06
C ALA A 183 -8.03 -19.44 54.99
N ILE A 184 -7.49 -18.95 53.86
CA ILE A 184 -6.07 -18.76 53.62
C ILE A 184 -5.85 -17.35 53.06
N TYR A 185 -4.95 -16.58 53.66
CA TYR A 185 -4.47 -15.31 53.13
C TYR A 185 -3.01 -15.51 52.71
N THR A 186 -2.65 -15.18 51.48
CA THR A 186 -1.28 -15.41 50.99
C THR A 186 -0.87 -14.38 49.96
N ASN A 187 0.44 -14.14 49.85
CA ASN A 187 1.00 -13.51 48.65
C ASN A 187 0.87 -14.48 47.45
N VAL A 188 0.72 -13.92 46.25
CA VAL A 188 0.70 -14.66 44.97
C VAL A 188 1.54 -13.94 43.93
N HIS A 189 2.08 -14.68 42.96
CA HIS A 189 3.02 -14.17 41.98
C HIS A 189 2.51 -14.40 40.55
N TYR A 190 2.56 -13.39 39.68
CA TYR A 190 2.19 -13.51 38.25
C TYR A 190 3.41 -13.58 37.32
N GLN A 191 4.59 -13.44 37.89
CA GLN A 191 5.88 -13.62 37.26
C GLN A 191 6.78 -14.39 38.23
N GLU A 192 7.78 -15.09 37.69
CA GLU A 192 8.70 -15.87 38.50
C GLU A 192 9.72 -14.95 39.20
N LEU A 193 9.31 -14.41 40.35
CA LEU A 193 10.13 -13.50 41.15
C LEU A 193 11.23 -14.22 41.93
N PHE A 194 10.99 -15.48 42.27
CA PHE A 194 11.88 -16.39 42.99
C PHE A 194 12.10 -17.64 42.14
N GLU A 195 13.32 -18.17 42.12
CA GLU A 195 13.63 -19.36 41.33
C GLU A 195 12.81 -20.57 41.81
N GLY A 196 12.00 -21.13 40.92
CA GLY A 196 11.08 -22.22 41.26
C GLY A 196 9.90 -21.81 42.14
N GLY A 197 9.67 -20.51 42.33
CA GLY A 197 8.48 -19.98 43.00
C GLY A 197 7.23 -20.16 42.15
N ALA A 198 6.14 -20.57 42.80
CA ALA A 198 4.89 -20.86 42.12
C ALA A 198 4.19 -19.59 41.61
N LEU A 199 3.58 -19.68 40.44
CA LEU A 199 2.67 -18.66 39.92
C LEU A 199 1.28 -18.77 40.58
N ALA A 200 0.52 -17.68 40.54
CA ALA A 200 -0.81 -17.57 41.12
C ALA A 200 -1.75 -18.68 40.61
N GLU A 201 -1.64 -19.04 39.33
CA GLU A 201 -2.43 -20.13 38.74
C GLU A 201 -2.11 -21.50 39.36
N GLU A 202 -0.85 -21.76 39.71
CA GLU A 202 -0.42 -23.01 40.35
C GLU A 202 -0.94 -23.10 41.80
N VAL A 203 -0.88 -21.97 42.53
CA VAL A 203 -1.48 -21.86 43.88
C VAL A 203 -3.00 -22.05 43.82
N ASN A 204 -3.68 -21.40 42.86
CA ASN A 204 -5.11 -21.53 42.63
C ASN A 204 -5.50 -22.99 42.34
N GLN A 205 -4.76 -23.66 41.45
CA GLN A 205 -5.02 -25.05 41.08
C GLN A 205 -4.84 -25.99 42.28
N PHE A 206 -3.75 -25.83 43.03
CA PHE A 206 -3.50 -26.62 44.23
C PHE A 206 -4.61 -26.43 45.28
N LEU A 207 -5.01 -25.20 45.57
CA LEU A 207 -6.03 -24.90 46.57
C LEU A 207 -7.44 -25.34 46.14
N SER A 208 -7.71 -25.40 44.83
CA SER A 208 -8.97 -25.95 44.29
C SER A 208 -9.17 -27.42 44.64
N ASP A 209 -8.10 -28.21 44.66
CA ASP A 209 -8.15 -29.63 45.06
C ASP A 209 -8.59 -29.78 46.52
N TYR A 210 -8.23 -28.81 47.36
CA TYR A 210 -8.65 -28.70 48.78
C TYR A 210 -9.99 -27.97 48.99
N LYS A 211 -10.73 -27.69 47.91
CA LYS A 211 -12.04 -27.01 47.93
C LYS A 211 -11.98 -25.58 48.47
N PHE A 212 -10.90 -24.87 48.18
CA PHE A 212 -10.81 -23.43 48.38
C PHE A 212 -11.07 -22.70 47.07
N ASP A 213 -11.87 -21.65 47.14
CA ASP A 213 -12.06 -20.70 46.06
C ASP A 213 -11.36 -19.39 46.42
N ILE A 214 -10.72 -18.77 45.44
CA ILE A 214 -10.24 -17.39 45.58
C ILE A 214 -11.45 -16.45 45.61
N VAL A 215 -11.53 -15.59 46.62
CA VAL A 215 -12.65 -14.66 46.84
C VAL A 215 -12.23 -13.20 46.82
N ALA A 216 -10.94 -12.91 46.98
CA ALA A 216 -10.38 -11.58 46.77
C ALA A 216 -8.92 -11.70 46.32
N GLU A 217 -8.52 -10.79 45.44
CA GLU A 217 -7.20 -10.74 44.83
C GLU A 217 -6.90 -9.28 44.46
N ASP A 218 -5.71 -8.78 44.80
CA ASP A 218 -5.27 -7.45 44.39
C ASP A 218 -3.74 -7.42 44.24
N THR A 219 -3.23 -6.53 43.39
CA THR A 219 -1.79 -6.29 43.19
C THR A 219 -1.43 -4.89 43.69
N PRO A 220 -1.46 -4.63 45.01
CA PRO A 220 -1.44 -3.27 45.51
C PRO A 220 -0.12 -2.54 45.26
N TYR A 221 0.99 -3.26 45.10
CA TYR A 221 2.32 -2.66 45.01
C TYR A 221 2.97 -2.77 43.63
N HIS A 222 2.73 -3.86 42.89
CA HIS A 222 3.34 -4.12 41.59
C HIS A 222 2.53 -5.16 40.80
N PRO A 223 2.38 -5.07 39.47
CA PRO A 223 1.59 -6.05 38.70
C PRO A 223 2.17 -7.47 38.65
N ALA A 224 3.42 -7.67 39.09
CA ALA A 224 4.07 -8.98 39.07
C ALA A 224 3.72 -9.86 40.28
N TRP A 225 3.13 -9.30 41.32
CA TRP A 225 2.74 -10.03 42.52
C TRP A 225 1.63 -9.31 43.28
N GLY A 226 0.91 -10.04 44.12
CA GLY A 226 -0.25 -9.52 44.81
C GLY A 226 -0.57 -10.30 46.07
N GLU A 227 -1.74 -10.01 46.60
CA GLU A 227 -2.31 -10.67 47.76
C GLU A 227 -3.58 -11.38 47.33
N ALA A 228 -3.83 -12.57 47.87
CA ALA A 228 -5.01 -13.35 47.60
C ALA A 228 -5.62 -13.88 48.90
N PHE A 229 -6.95 -13.88 48.95
CA PHE A 229 -7.74 -14.46 50.03
C PHE A 229 -8.59 -15.58 49.48
N TYR A 230 -8.43 -16.76 50.06
CA TYR A 230 -9.11 -17.99 49.70
C TYR A 230 -10.03 -18.42 50.82
N VAL A 231 -11.21 -18.91 50.47
CA VAL A 231 -12.20 -19.41 51.42
C VAL A 231 -12.63 -20.81 51.00
N ARG A 232 -12.72 -21.72 51.97
CA ARG A 232 -13.22 -23.08 51.72
C ARG A 232 -14.68 -23.01 51.30
N GLN A 233 -15.08 -23.71 50.24
CA GLN A 233 -16.45 -23.79 49.70
C GLN A 233 -17.56 -24.03 50.74
N THR A 234 -17.20 -24.61 51.89
CA THR A 234 -18.08 -24.73 53.06
C THR A 234 -17.39 -24.16 54.30
N VAL A 235 -18.09 -23.35 55.09
CA VAL A 235 -17.64 -22.85 56.40
C VAL A 235 -18.24 -23.71 57.50
N ARG A 236 -17.42 -24.09 58.48
CA ARG A 236 -17.89 -24.79 59.69
C ARG A 236 -18.30 -23.76 60.74
N THR A 237 -19.54 -23.80 61.18
CA THR A 237 -20.04 -22.99 62.30
C THR A 237 -20.50 -23.90 63.45
N GLU A 238 -20.82 -23.32 64.61
CA GLU A 238 -21.34 -24.08 65.76
C GLU A 238 -22.64 -24.85 65.43
N ASP A 239 -23.44 -24.35 64.47
CA ASP A 239 -24.73 -24.93 64.07
C ASP A 239 -24.62 -25.92 62.89
N GLY A 240 -23.42 -26.15 62.34
CA GLY A 240 -23.19 -27.11 61.25
C GLY A 240 -22.28 -26.60 60.12
N ILE A 241 -22.24 -27.38 59.02
CA ILE A 241 -21.49 -27.05 57.79
C ILE A 241 -22.41 -26.27 56.86
N HIS A 242 -22.06 -25.02 56.55
CA HIS A 242 -22.84 -24.16 55.67
C HIS A 242 -22.07 -23.82 54.39
N PRO A 243 -22.72 -23.74 53.23
CA PRO A 243 -22.09 -23.21 52.02
C PRO A 243 -21.68 -21.75 52.26
N VAL A 244 -20.51 -21.36 51.77
CA VAL A 244 -20.07 -19.96 51.80
C VAL A 244 -21.09 -19.11 51.06
N LYS A 245 -21.44 -17.93 51.58
CA LYS A 245 -22.21 -16.93 50.83
C LYS A 245 -21.44 -16.61 49.55
N PRO A 246 -21.98 -16.94 48.36
CA PRO A 246 -21.19 -16.77 47.16
C PRO A 246 -21.16 -15.28 46.80
N LEU A 247 -19.96 -14.79 46.44
CA LEU A 247 -19.73 -13.56 45.66
C LEU A 247 -20.36 -13.64 44.24
N SER A 248 -21.13 -14.70 43.96
CA SER A 248 -21.75 -15.08 42.69
C SER A 248 -22.24 -13.91 41.84
N PRO A 249 -22.97 -12.90 42.37
CA PRO A 249 -23.46 -11.82 41.52
C PRO A 249 -22.32 -10.97 40.94
N ILE A 250 -21.33 -10.61 41.77
CA ILE A 250 -20.20 -9.75 41.36
C ILE A 250 -19.21 -10.55 40.52
N ALA A 251 -18.89 -11.79 40.92
CA ALA A 251 -18.02 -12.66 40.13
C ALA A 251 -18.60 -12.95 38.75
N LYS A 252 -19.93 -13.16 38.67
CA LYS A 252 -20.65 -13.32 37.40
C LYS A 252 -20.61 -12.04 36.56
N GLN A 253 -20.86 -10.88 37.18
CA GLN A 253 -20.77 -9.59 36.48
C GLN A 253 -19.35 -9.29 35.97
N LEU A 254 -18.32 -9.65 36.75
CA LEU A 254 -16.93 -9.50 36.35
C LEU A 254 -16.60 -10.41 35.16
N GLN A 255 -17.10 -11.66 35.17
CA GLN A 255 -16.93 -12.58 34.06
C GLN A 255 -17.65 -12.10 32.79
N GLU A 256 -18.89 -11.61 32.92
CA GLU A 256 -19.66 -11.01 31.81
C GLU A 256 -18.93 -9.79 31.24
N THR A 257 -18.43 -8.89 32.10
CA THR A 257 -17.68 -7.70 31.68
C THR A 257 -16.36 -8.07 30.98
N LYS A 258 -15.66 -9.11 31.47
CA LYS A 258 -14.43 -9.60 30.84
C LYS A 258 -14.69 -10.19 29.45
N GLN A 259 -15.79 -10.93 29.28
CA GLN A 259 -16.19 -11.44 27.97
C GLN A 259 -16.58 -10.31 27.01
N GLU A 260 -17.32 -9.30 27.48
CA GLU A 260 -17.64 -8.12 26.68
C GLU A 260 -16.40 -7.32 26.28
N LEU A 261 -15.41 -7.24 27.16
CA LEU A 261 -14.12 -6.59 26.89
C LEU A 261 -13.33 -7.36 25.82
N GLU A 262 -13.21 -8.69 25.94
CA GLU A 262 -12.55 -9.54 24.94
C GLU A 262 -13.25 -9.44 23.57
N GLN A 263 -14.58 -9.42 23.56
CA GLN A 263 -15.35 -9.22 22.33
C GLN A 263 -15.10 -7.85 21.73
N SER A 264 -15.09 -6.79 22.54
CA SER A 264 -14.80 -5.42 22.08
C SER A 264 -13.39 -5.29 21.51
N GLN A 265 -12.39 -5.93 22.14
CA GLN A 265 -11.01 -5.96 21.64
C GLN A 265 -10.91 -6.71 20.31
N THR A 266 -11.64 -7.82 20.15
CA THR A 266 -11.71 -8.56 18.90
C THR A 266 -12.33 -7.73 17.79
N ASN A 267 -13.45 -7.05 18.08
CA ASN A 267 -14.12 -6.15 17.13
C ASN A 267 -13.22 -4.97 16.74
N LEU A 268 -12.49 -4.40 17.70
CA LEU A 268 -11.53 -3.31 17.44
C LEU A 268 -10.42 -3.78 16.49
N LYS A 269 -9.85 -4.97 16.74
CA LYS A 269 -8.82 -5.54 15.87
C LYS A 269 -9.33 -5.80 14.46
N GLN A 270 -10.55 -6.33 14.33
CA GLN A 270 -11.19 -6.51 13.02
C GLN A 270 -11.38 -5.17 12.30
N THR A 271 -11.89 -4.14 13.00
CA THR A 271 -12.09 -2.81 12.43
C THR A 271 -10.78 -2.17 11.98
N GLN A 272 -9.68 -2.38 12.72
CA GLN A 272 -8.35 -1.92 12.33
C GLN A 272 -7.87 -2.60 11.04
N THR A 273 -8.05 -3.92 10.92
CA THR A 273 -7.71 -4.66 9.69
C THR A 273 -8.54 -4.18 8.50
N GLU A 274 -9.85 -3.94 8.69
CA GLU A 274 -10.72 -3.40 7.63
C GLU A 274 -10.28 -1.98 7.21
N LEU A 275 -9.86 -1.14 8.16
CA LEU A 275 -9.34 0.19 7.88
C LEU A 275 -8.04 0.15 7.06
N GLU A 276 -7.09 -0.71 7.43
CA GLU A 276 -5.84 -0.92 6.67
C GLU A 276 -6.11 -1.40 5.23
N GLN A 277 -7.07 -2.32 5.06
CA GLN A 277 -7.49 -2.78 3.74
C GLN A 277 -8.12 -1.64 2.93
N SER A 278 -8.98 -0.84 3.54
CA SER A 278 -9.60 0.31 2.87
C SER A 278 -8.57 1.37 2.47
N GLN A 279 -7.55 1.61 3.28
CA GLN A 279 -6.44 2.52 2.94
C GLN A 279 -5.59 2.00 1.78
N THR A 280 -5.35 0.70 1.75
CA THR A 280 -4.62 0.05 0.64
C THR A 280 -5.40 0.18 -0.66
N ASN A 281 -6.71 -0.10 -0.63
CA ASN A 281 -7.58 0.04 -1.80
C ASN A 281 -7.61 1.50 -2.30
N LEU A 282 -7.71 2.48 -1.39
CA LEU A 282 -7.69 3.90 -1.75
C LEU A 282 -6.39 4.28 -2.46
N ARG A 283 -5.24 3.82 -1.96
CA ARG A 283 -3.94 4.07 -2.59
C ARG A 283 -3.83 3.44 -3.99
N GLN A 284 -4.38 2.25 -4.17
CA GLN A 284 -4.44 1.60 -5.48
C GLN A 284 -5.29 2.42 -6.46
N THR A 285 -6.50 2.82 -6.06
CA THR A 285 -7.39 3.64 -6.90
C THR A 285 -6.76 4.99 -7.24
N GLN A 286 -6.04 5.63 -6.32
CA GLN A 286 -5.28 6.85 -6.60
C GLN A 286 -4.21 6.65 -7.67
N THR A 287 -3.51 5.51 -7.63
CA THR A 287 -2.49 5.16 -8.63
C THR A 287 -3.11 4.92 -10.01
N GLU A 288 -4.24 4.19 -10.06
CA GLU A 288 -4.99 3.95 -11.30
C GLU A 288 -5.55 5.26 -11.89
N LEU A 289 -6.01 6.18 -11.04
CA LEU A 289 -6.46 7.51 -11.47
C LEU A 289 -5.31 8.31 -12.11
N GLU A 290 -4.13 8.32 -11.49
CA GLU A 290 -2.96 9.01 -12.03
C GLU A 290 -2.52 8.42 -13.38
N GLN A 291 -2.52 7.09 -13.51
CA GLN A 291 -2.24 6.41 -14.78
C GLN A 291 -3.26 6.80 -15.86
N THR A 292 -4.54 6.83 -15.52
CA THR A 292 -5.62 7.21 -16.44
C THR A 292 -5.48 8.67 -16.88
N GLN A 293 -5.13 9.57 -15.95
CA GLN A 293 -4.88 10.97 -16.26
C GLN A 293 -3.71 11.14 -17.24
N ASN A 294 -2.61 10.42 -17.03
CA ASN A 294 -1.46 10.44 -17.93
C ASN A 294 -1.81 9.89 -19.33
N GLN A 295 -2.57 8.79 -19.41
CA GLN A 295 -3.06 8.27 -20.69
C GLN A 295 -3.96 9.27 -21.41
N ASN A 296 -4.84 9.98 -20.68
CA ASN A 296 -5.70 10.99 -21.27
C ASN A 296 -4.89 12.16 -21.86
N GLN A 297 -3.86 12.64 -21.15
CA GLN A 297 -2.96 13.69 -21.65
C GLN A 297 -2.21 13.24 -22.91
N GLN A 298 -1.78 11.98 -22.97
CA GLN A 298 -1.14 11.44 -24.16
C GLN A 298 -2.12 11.39 -25.35
N LEU A 299 -3.34 10.87 -25.14
CA LEU A 299 -4.37 10.82 -26.17
C LEU A 299 -4.76 12.23 -26.66
N GLN A 300 -4.82 13.22 -25.78
CA GLN A 300 -5.07 14.61 -26.17
C GLN A 300 -3.93 15.15 -27.06
N THR A 301 -2.68 14.78 -26.76
CA THR A 301 -1.52 15.17 -27.58
C THR A 301 -1.56 14.51 -28.96
N GLU A 302 -1.85 13.21 -29.02
CA GLU A 302 -1.99 12.47 -30.28
C GLU A 302 -3.17 12.98 -31.13
N LEU A 303 -4.28 13.33 -30.48
CA LEU A 303 -5.44 13.94 -31.16
C LEU A 303 -5.05 15.28 -31.80
N LYS A 304 -4.33 16.14 -31.06
CA LYS A 304 -3.87 17.43 -31.58
C LYS A 304 -2.91 17.25 -32.76
N GLN A 305 -1.99 16.29 -32.69
CA GLN A 305 -1.10 15.96 -33.80
C GLN A 305 -1.88 15.47 -35.03
N SER A 306 -2.87 14.61 -34.83
CA SER A 306 -3.72 14.10 -35.91
C SER A 306 -4.54 15.22 -36.56
N GLN A 307 -5.04 16.18 -35.77
CA GLN A 307 -5.71 17.38 -36.28
C GLN A 307 -4.77 18.24 -37.14
N THR A 308 -3.53 18.47 -36.70
CA THR A 308 -2.53 19.21 -37.49
C THR A 308 -2.20 18.50 -38.81
N ILE A 309 -2.05 17.17 -38.79
CA ILE A 309 -1.80 16.39 -40.02
C ILE A 309 -3.00 16.49 -40.97
N LEU A 310 -4.23 16.43 -40.44
CA LEU A 310 -5.43 16.56 -41.25
C LEU A 310 -5.50 17.94 -41.94
N GLU A 311 -5.21 19.03 -41.21
CA GLU A 311 -5.16 20.39 -41.77
C GLU A 311 -4.09 20.50 -42.88
N GLN A 312 -2.92 19.89 -42.68
CA GLN A 312 -1.86 19.85 -43.70
C GLN A 312 -2.31 19.09 -44.95
N SER A 313 -2.89 17.90 -44.79
CA SER A 313 -3.40 17.11 -45.92
C SER A 313 -4.55 17.80 -46.66
N GLN A 314 -5.40 18.55 -45.95
CA GLN A 314 -6.44 19.39 -46.59
C GLN A 314 -5.81 20.49 -47.44
N THR A 315 -4.79 21.17 -46.92
CA THR A 315 -4.06 22.21 -47.67
C THR A 315 -3.38 21.64 -48.92
N GLU A 316 -2.73 20.48 -48.80
CA GLU A 316 -2.11 19.80 -49.94
C GLU A 316 -3.14 19.35 -50.99
N LEU A 317 -4.32 18.89 -50.56
CA LEU A 317 -5.41 18.52 -51.46
C LEU A 317 -5.92 19.74 -52.23
N GLU A 318 -6.13 20.88 -51.57
CA GLU A 318 -6.52 22.14 -52.23
C GLU A 318 -5.49 22.61 -53.26
N GLN A 319 -4.19 22.50 -52.92
CA GLN A 319 -3.11 22.82 -53.86
C GLN A 319 -3.12 21.86 -55.06
N SER A 320 -3.29 20.56 -54.83
CA SER A 320 -3.36 19.57 -55.91
C SER A 320 -4.57 19.81 -56.84
N GLN A 321 -5.73 20.16 -56.27
CA GLN A 321 -6.92 20.53 -57.04
C GLN A 321 -6.69 21.79 -57.88
N THR A 322 -6.00 22.79 -57.33
CA THR A 322 -5.63 24.01 -58.05
C THR A 322 -4.70 23.70 -59.22
N ASN A 323 -3.66 22.90 -58.98
CA ASN A 323 -2.73 22.46 -60.03
C ASN A 323 -3.45 21.67 -61.13
N LEU A 324 -4.34 20.75 -60.75
CA LEU A 324 -5.14 19.98 -61.71
C LEU A 324 -5.98 20.89 -62.60
N LYS A 325 -6.64 21.90 -62.03
CA LYS A 325 -7.43 22.88 -62.78
C LYS A 325 -6.55 23.69 -63.75
N GLN A 326 -5.36 24.08 -63.31
CA GLN A 326 -4.40 24.77 -64.17
C GLN A 326 -3.98 23.87 -65.35
N THR A 327 -3.57 22.63 -65.09
CA THR A 327 -3.20 21.68 -66.15
C THR A 327 -4.36 21.38 -67.10
N GLN A 328 -5.60 21.30 -66.61
CA GLN A 328 -6.78 21.17 -67.47
C GLN A 328 -6.96 22.37 -68.40
N THR A 329 -6.74 23.59 -67.88
CA THR A 329 -6.81 24.82 -68.68
C THR A 329 -5.71 24.85 -69.74
N GLU A 330 -4.47 24.50 -69.37
CA GLU A 330 -3.34 24.41 -70.30
C GLU A 330 -3.60 23.35 -71.39
N LEU A 331 -4.18 22.19 -71.02
CA LEU A 331 -4.55 21.15 -71.97
C LEU A 331 -5.63 21.62 -72.95
N GLU A 332 -6.63 22.37 -72.48
CA GLU A 332 -7.66 22.95 -73.35
C GLU A 332 -7.06 23.97 -74.32
N GLN A 333 -6.15 24.82 -73.85
CA GLN A 333 -5.42 25.75 -74.70
C GLN A 333 -4.60 25.03 -75.77
N SER A 334 -3.78 24.04 -75.41
CA SER A 334 -3.01 23.27 -76.38
C SER A 334 -3.88 22.50 -77.38
N ARG A 335 -5.09 22.06 -76.99
CA ARG A 335 -6.06 21.47 -77.91
C ARG A 335 -6.60 22.48 -78.91
N SER A 336 -6.86 23.72 -78.49
CA SER A 336 -7.27 24.81 -79.38
C SER A 336 -6.17 25.15 -80.38
N GLU A 337 -4.94 25.33 -79.90
CA GLU A 337 -3.77 25.59 -80.75
C GLU A 337 -3.54 24.46 -81.77
N LEU A 338 -3.69 23.19 -81.35
CA LEU A 338 -3.60 22.05 -82.25
C LEU A 338 -4.71 22.06 -83.31
N HIS A 339 -5.91 22.51 -82.96
CA HIS A 339 -7.03 22.62 -83.90
C HIS A 339 -6.75 23.70 -84.96
N GLU A 340 -6.25 24.87 -84.55
CA GLU A 340 -5.87 25.95 -85.46
C GLU A 340 -4.77 25.50 -86.44
N VAL A 341 -3.71 24.87 -85.92
CA VAL A 341 -2.63 24.31 -86.77
C VAL A 341 -3.18 23.27 -87.76
N ARG A 342 -4.18 22.49 -87.37
CA ARG A 342 -4.82 21.52 -88.26
C ARG A 342 -5.63 22.19 -89.36
N GLU A 343 -6.35 23.27 -89.06
CA GLU A 343 -7.09 24.04 -90.08
C GLU A 343 -6.12 24.70 -91.07
N GLU A 344 -5.02 25.27 -90.60
CA GLU A 344 -3.96 25.81 -91.47
C GLU A 344 -3.33 24.71 -92.35
N LEU A 345 -3.11 23.51 -91.80
CA LEU A 345 -2.61 22.37 -92.56
C LEU A 345 -3.60 21.94 -93.66
N GLU A 346 -4.90 21.92 -93.37
CA GLU A 346 -5.92 21.60 -94.38
C GLU A 346 -5.97 22.67 -95.49
N LEU A 347 -5.86 23.96 -95.13
CA LEU A 347 -5.81 25.05 -96.12
C LEU A 347 -4.57 24.97 -97.00
N THR A 348 -3.40 24.75 -96.40
CA THR A 348 -2.14 24.61 -97.16
C THR A 348 -2.15 23.37 -98.06
N GLN A 349 -2.79 22.28 -97.62
CA GLN A 349 -3.01 21.10 -98.47
C GLN A 349 -3.90 21.43 -99.67
N PHE A 350 -5.00 22.18 -99.48
CA PHE A 350 -5.86 22.61 -100.59
C PHE A 350 -5.10 23.51 -101.59
N GLN A 351 -4.30 24.45 -101.10
CA GLN A 351 -3.46 25.29 -101.95
C GLN A 351 -2.42 24.47 -102.72
N LEU A 352 -1.84 23.44 -102.09
CA LEU A 352 -0.91 22.53 -102.75
C LEU A 352 -1.60 21.75 -103.88
N ASP A 353 -2.82 21.25 -103.64
CA ASP A 353 -3.61 20.55 -104.65
C ASP A 353 -3.96 21.49 -105.83
N GLU A 354 -4.29 22.75 -105.57
CA GLU A 354 -4.54 23.77 -106.60
C GLU A 354 -3.29 24.03 -107.46
N VAL A 355 -2.13 24.26 -106.82
CA VAL A 355 -0.84 24.42 -107.52
C VAL A 355 -0.49 23.17 -108.32
N GLN A 356 -0.80 21.97 -107.81
CA GLN A 356 -0.57 20.73 -108.54
C GLN A 356 -1.43 20.65 -109.82
N VAL A 357 -2.70 21.05 -109.75
CA VAL A 357 -3.58 21.12 -110.94
C VAL A 357 -3.07 22.15 -111.95
N GLU A 358 -2.65 23.34 -111.50
CA GLU A 358 -2.05 24.35 -112.40
C GLU A 358 -0.78 23.82 -113.07
N LEU A 359 0.08 23.13 -112.31
CA LEU A 359 1.29 22.51 -112.85
C LEU A 359 0.95 21.46 -113.92
N GLU A 360 -0.07 20.62 -113.69
CA GLU A 360 -0.55 19.65 -114.69
C GLU A 360 -1.06 20.34 -115.97
N GLN A 361 -1.78 21.46 -115.83
CA GLN A 361 -2.22 22.26 -116.98
C GLN A 361 -1.04 22.84 -117.76
N TYR A 362 -0.04 23.42 -117.08
CA TYR A 362 1.17 23.92 -117.72
C TYR A 362 1.95 22.80 -118.43
N VAL A 363 2.07 21.62 -117.82
CA VAL A 363 2.70 20.45 -118.45
C VAL A 363 1.94 20.04 -119.72
N SER A 364 0.61 20.04 -119.69
CA SER A 364 -0.23 19.74 -120.85
C SER A 364 -0.05 20.76 -121.97
N GLN A 365 -0.09 22.06 -121.66
CA GLN A 365 0.16 23.14 -122.62
C GLN A 365 1.57 23.04 -123.23
N PHE A 366 2.59 22.78 -122.40
CA PHE A 366 3.94 22.55 -122.87
C PHE A 366 4.02 21.36 -123.83
N HIS A 367 3.28 20.27 -123.54
CA HIS A 367 3.22 19.12 -124.42
C HIS A 367 2.53 19.46 -125.76
N GLN A 368 1.45 20.23 -125.76
CA GLN A 368 0.78 20.71 -126.98
C GLN A 368 1.70 21.59 -127.82
N GLN A 369 2.38 22.56 -127.21
CA GLN A 369 3.36 23.40 -127.90
C GLN A 369 4.51 22.58 -128.49
N LYS A 370 4.99 21.56 -127.77
CA LYS A 370 6.01 20.64 -128.27
C LYS A 370 5.51 19.84 -129.48
N GLU A 371 4.26 19.41 -129.50
CA GLU A 371 3.64 18.77 -130.67
C GLU A 371 3.52 19.73 -131.85
N GLU A 372 3.07 20.97 -131.63
CA GLU A 372 3.03 22.00 -132.67
C GLU A 372 4.41 22.28 -133.25
N ILE A 373 5.43 22.43 -132.41
CA ILE A 373 6.83 22.59 -132.86
C ILE A 373 7.26 21.37 -133.69
N THR A 374 6.86 20.17 -133.31
CA THR A 374 7.18 18.94 -134.05
C THR A 374 6.49 18.92 -135.41
N LYS A 375 5.22 19.36 -135.47
CA LYS A 375 4.46 19.51 -136.71
C LYS A 375 5.08 20.56 -137.62
N LEU A 376 5.38 21.75 -137.09
CA LEU A 376 6.06 22.82 -137.81
C LEU A 376 7.43 22.39 -138.32
N LYS A 377 8.20 21.62 -137.54
CA LYS A 377 9.46 21.01 -138.01
C LYS A 377 9.23 20.04 -139.16
N THR A 378 8.18 19.23 -139.10
CA THR A 378 7.84 18.27 -140.17
C THR A 378 7.41 19.01 -141.43
N GLU A 379 6.56 20.03 -141.32
CA GLU A 379 6.15 20.89 -142.43
C GLU A 379 7.34 21.64 -143.03
N LEU A 380 8.27 22.12 -142.20
CA LEU A 380 9.53 22.73 -142.64
C LEU A 380 10.39 21.74 -143.44
N GLU A 381 10.52 20.50 -142.98
CA GLU A 381 11.26 19.46 -143.71
C GLU A 381 10.55 19.06 -145.02
N GLN A 382 9.21 19.00 -145.04
CA GLN A 382 8.45 18.81 -146.28
C GLN A 382 8.67 19.96 -147.25
N ALA A 383 8.63 21.21 -146.77
CA ALA A 383 8.90 22.40 -147.58
C ALA A 383 10.33 22.39 -148.14
N LYS A 384 11.33 22.02 -147.32
CA LYS A 384 12.72 21.82 -147.80
C LYS A 384 12.80 20.73 -148.87
N THR A 385 12.10 19.62 -148.69
CA THR A 385 12.06 18.51 -149.66
C THR A 385 11.42 18.95 -150.98
N GLN A 386 10.31 19.70 -150.92
CA GLN A 386 9.67 20.30 -152.10
C GLN A 386 10.61 21.30 -152.80
N LEU A 387 11.32 22.13 -152.04
CA LEU A 387 12.32 23.05 -152.57
C LEU A 387 13.45 22.30 -153.32
N THR A 388 13.80 21.10 -152.83
CA THR A 388 14.81 20.23 -153.45
C THR A 388 14.28 19.57 -154.73
N GLN A 389 12.98 19.30 -154.85
CA GLN A 389 12.35 18.77 -156.08
C GLN A 389 12.18 19.83 -157.19
N VAL A 390 12.09 21.11 -156.85
CA VAL A 390 11.99 22.21 -157.84
C VAL A 390 13.33 22.48 -158.55
N GLN A 391 14.45 21.93 -158.08
CA GLN A 391 15.78 22.12 -158.68
C GLN A 391 16.10 21.25 -159.92
N TYR A 392 15.18 20.44 -160.46
CA TYR A 392 15.42 19.64 -161.67
C TYR A 392 14.26 19.66 -162.69
N GLN A 393 14.23 20.64 -163.61
CA GLN A 393 13.98 20.48 -165.06
C GLN A 393 14.02 21.84 -165.84
N PRO A 394 14.39 21.87 -167.14
CA PRO A 394 14.83 23.10 -167.84
C PRO A 394 13.80 23.76 -168.80
N GLU A 395 13.82 25.11 -168.83
CA GLU A 395 13.76 26.11 -169.96
C GLU A 395 12.72 25.94 -171.11
N ILE A 396 11.98 26.93 -171.69
CA ILE A 396 12.25 28.36 -172.05
C ILE A 396 10.93 29.14 -172.37
N THR A 397 10.95 30.48 -172.20
CA THR A 397 10.36 31.59 -173.04
C THR A 397 9.05 32.36 -172.69
N VAL A 398 9.22 33.43 -171.91
CA VAL A 398 8.89 34.89 -172.08
C VAL A 398 7.62 35.41 -172.81
N SER A 399 6.87 36.30 -172.12
CA SER A 399 6.36 37.58 -172.67
C SER A 399 6.26 38.68 -171.58
N LYS A 400 6.44 39.97 -171.95
CA LYS A 400 6.75 41.15 -171.09
C LYS A 400 5.56 42.08 -170.80
N LYS A 401 5.45 42.56 -169.55
CA LYS A 401 5.23 43.95 -169.02
C LYS A 401 4.62 43.83 -167.61
N SER A 402 4.91 44.63 -166.58
CA SER A 402 5.69 45.85 -166.39
C SER A 402 5.95 46.05 -164.88
N LYS A 403 7.10 46.64 -164.56
CA LYS A 403 7.58 47.04 -163.22
C LYS A 403 6.53 47.78 -162.37
N SER A 404 6.23 47.29 -161.17
CA SER A 404 5.85 48.09 -159.99
C SER A 404 5.85 47.24 -158.70
N ASP A 405 6.83 46.34 -158.54
CA ASP A 405 7.14 45.69 -157.28
C ASP A 405 8.30 46.41 -156.61
N ASN A 406 8.20 46.60 -155.30
CA ASN A 406 9.24 46.88 -154.29
C ASN A 406 8.90 48.02 -153.32
N ALA A 407 7.99 48.95 -153.65
CA ALA A 407 7.65 50.06 -152.73
C ALA A 407 6.59 49.68 -151.67
N ALA A 408 5.68 48.75 -151.97
CA ALA A 408 4.63 48.34 -151.02
C ALA A 408 5.14 47.39 -149.92
N ILE A 409 6.13 46.56 -150.21
CA ILE A 409 6.74 45.63 -149.25
C ILE A 409 7.53 46.40 -148.17
N VAL A 410 8.18 47.51 -148.53
CA VAL A 410 8.85 48.40 -147.57
C VAL A 410 7.83 49.08 -146.63
N LYS A 411 6.62 49.37 -147.11
CA LYS A 411 5.56 49.98 -146.29
C LYS A 411 4.94 49.02 -145.28
N LEU A 412 4.90 47.72 -145.58
CA LEU A 412 4.35 46.70 -144.67
C LEU A 412 5.36 46.36 -143.55
N LEU A 413 6.66 46.30 -143.88
CA LEU A 413 7.73 46.11 -142.88
C LEU A 413 7.84 47.28 -141.89
N ALA A 414 7.59 48.52 -142.33
CA ALA A 414 7.59 49.68 -141.44
C ALA A 414 6.38 49.73 -140.49
N LYS A 415 5.24 49.13 -140.85
CA LYS A 415 4.06 49.10 -139.98
C LYS A 415 4.18 48.06 -138.87
N VAL A 416 4.74 46.88 -139.18
CA VAL A 416 5.02 45.84 -138.18
C VAL A 416 6.05 46.34 -137.14
N LEU A 417 6.98 47.21 -137.53
CA LEU A 417 7.95 47.84 -136.62
C LEU A 417 7.35 48.93 -135.72
N ALA A 418 6.23 49.55 -136.09
CA ALA A 418 5.56 50.58 -135.30
C ALA A 418 4.60 50.01 -134.24
N GLU A 419 4.13 48.78 -134.41
CA GLU A 419 3.19 48.11 -133.47
C GLU A 419 3.93 47.33 -132.35
N THR A 420 5.27 47.37 -132.31
CA THR A 420 6.10 46.58 -131.38
C THR A 420 6.87 47.40 -130.34
N MET A 421 6.62 48.71 -130.18
CA MET A 421 7.29 49.53 -129.17
C MET A 421 6.32 50.53 -128.50
N GLU A 422 5.57 50.06 -127.52
CA GLU A 422 5.00 50.87 -126.43
C GLU A 422 5.33 50.11 -125.13
N ASP A 423 6.28 50.64 -124.36
CA ASP A 423 6.53 50.25 -122.96
C ASP A 423 5.78 51.20 -122.03
#